data_AF-A0A1H9NSC6-F1
#
_entry.id   AF-A0A1H9NSC6-F1
#
_cell.length_a   1.000
_cell.length_b   1.000
_cell.length_c   1.000
_cell.angle_alpha   90.00
_cell.angle_beta   90.00
_cell.angle_gamma   90.00
#
_symmetry.space_group_name_H-M   'P 1'
#
loop_
_entity.id
_entity.type
_entity.pdbx_description
1 polymer ?
#
loop_
_entity_poly.entity_id
_entity_poly.type
_entity_poly.pdbx_seq_one_letter_code
_entity_poly.pdbx_strand_id
1 'polypeptide(L)'
;MNHQSLKISLQTICMALFLLSFSIAVVIVLTPLYSLAIDWFSIEEQTGFSKEILTKNYQVLIQYLINPFDSHLQMPDFSSSTNGLQHFRDVKQLFLLDLACVPLLGGVTYWLLQQMKQQKTYWYYIKPFWWMIVTPLSLAIVGSVTFRDAFLLFHKLMFRNTTWLFDPKYDPIILALPEQYFMMCFVLILGLFTVLAISLELMVRRKAKINR
;
A
#
# COMPACT_ATOMS: atom_id res chain seq x y z
N MET A 1 27.90 -15.27 6.83
CA MET A 1 26.94 -15.28 5.69
C MET A 1 27.76 -15.23 4.40
N ASN A 2 27.62 -16.21 3.49
CA ASN A 2 28.41 -16.23 2.25
C ASN A 2 27.93 -15.09 1.31
N HIS A 3 28.85 -14.42 0.59
CA HIS A 3 28.57 -13.34 -0.36
C HIS A 3 27.40 -13.67 -1.32
N GLN A 4 27.31 -14.92 -1.79
CA GLN A 4 26.21 -15.37 -2.65
C GLN A 4 24.83 -15.32 -1.95
N SER A 5 24.76 -15.76 -0.69
CA SER A 5 23.50 -15.74 0.09
C SER A 5 23.03 -14.33 0.40
N LEU A 6 23.98 -13.41 0.66
CA LEU A 6 23.67 -11.98 0.84
C LEU A 6 23.09 -11.38 -0.44
N LYS A 7 23.74 -11.64 -1.59
CA LYS A 7 23.29 -11.16 -2.90
C LYS A 7 21.86 -11.60 -3.21
N ILE A 8 21.55 -12.88 -3.04
CA ILE A 8 20.20 -13.42 -3.29
C ILE A 8 19.17 -12.78 -2.35
N SER A 9 19.54 -12.54 -1.09
CA SER A 9 18.66 -11.90 -0.11
C SER A 9 18.34 -10.47 -0.52
N LEU A 10 19.35 -9.68 -0.92
CA LEU A 10 19.15 -8.30 -1.41
C LEU A 10 18.29 -8.26 -2.68
N GLN A 11 18.51 -9.19 -3.62
CA GLN A 11 17.70 -9.29 -4.83
C GLN A 11 16.24 -9.65 -4.51
N THR A 12 16.03 -10.56 -3.55
CA THR A 12 14.69 -10.94 -3.10
C THR A 12 13.99 -9.78 -2.40
N ILE A 13 14.70 -9.02 -1.56
CA ILE A 13 14.17 -7.82 -0.91
C ILE A 13 13.77 -6.79 -1.97
N CYS A 14 14.57 -6.57 -3.01
CA CYS A 14 14.22 -5.66 -4.09
C CYS A 14 12.92 -6.09 -4.82
N MET A 15 12.76 -7.38 -5.11
CA MET A 15 11.51 -7.90 -5.68
C MET A 15 10.33 -7.76 -4.73
N ALA A 16 10.53 -8.00 -3.43
CA ALA A 16 9.50 -7.78 -2.41
C ALA A 16 9.07 -6.31 -2.36
N LEU A 17 10.02 -5.37 -2.37
CA LEU A 17 9.71 -3.93 -2.41
C LEU A 17 8.91 -3.56 -3.67
N PHE A 18 9.23 -4.15 -4.83
CA PHE A 18 8.42 -3.98 -6.04
C PHE A 18 6.99 -4.49 -5.85
N LEU A 19 6.81 -5.72 -5.36
CA LEU A 19 5.48 -6.31 -5.16
C LEU A 19 4.65 -5.52 -4.13
N LEU A 20 5.30 -5.00 -3.08
CA LEU A 20 4.66 -4.16 -2.07
C LEU A 20 4.21 -2.84 -2.68
N SER A 21 5.12 -2.12 -3.34
CA SER A 21 4.83 -0.83 -3.97
C SER A 21 3.73 -0.97 -5.03
N PHE A 22 3.81 -2.00 -5.88
CA PHE A 22 2.76 -2.29 -6.86
C PHE A 22 1.41 -2.57 -6.19
N SER A 23 1.38 -3.31 -5.09
CA SER A 23 0.14 -3.62 -4.36
C SER A 23 -0.48 -2.37 -3.72
N ILE A 24 0.35 -1.49 -3.15
CA ILE A 24 -0.08 -0.20 -2.60
C ILE A 24 -0.67 0.66 -3.72
N ALA A 25 0.05 0.83 -4.83
CA ALA A 25 -0.41 1.61 -5.98
C ALA A 25 -1.76 1.12 -6.53
N VAL A 26 -1.96 -0.20 -6.65
CA VAL A 26 -3.24 -0.78 -7.08
C VAL A 26 -4.37 -0.41 -6.11
N VAL A 27 -4.15 -0.52 -4.80
CA VAL A 27 -5.17 -0.19 -3.81
C VAL A 27 -5.47 1.31 -3.76
N ILE A 28 -4.47 2.18 -3.95
CA ILE A 28 -4.65 3.64 -4.07
C ILE A 28 -5.64 3.99 -5.20
N VAL A 29 -5.47 3.38 -6.37
CA VAL A 29 -6.31 3.68 -7.56
C VAL A 29 -7.63 2.92 -7.58
N LEU A 30 -7.83 1.94 -6.68
CA LEU A 30 -9.06 1.16 -6.57
C LEU A 30 -10.16 1.96 -5.87
N THR A 31 -10.58 3.08 -6.47
CA THR A 31 -11.61 3.96 -5.91
C THR A 31 -12.96 3.28 -5.61
N PRO A 32 -13.41 2.22 -6.33
CA PRO A 32 -14.65 1.52 -5.96
C PRO A 32 -14.60 0.84 -4.59
N LEU A 33 -13.39 0.57 -4.05
CA LEU A 33 -13.21 -0.02 -2.72
C LEU A 33 -13.86 0.84 -1.63
N TYR A 34 -13.75 2.17 -1.75
CA TYR A 34 -14.35 3.09 -0.79
C TYR A 34 -15.88 3.07 -0.85
N SER A 35 -16.47 2.96 -2.04
CA SER A 35 -17.92 2.84 -2.21
C SER A 35 -18.48 1.58 -1.52
N LEU A 36 -17.74 0.47 -1.56
CA LEU A 36 -18.07 -0.73 -0.79
C LEU A 36 -17.91 -0.52 0.72
N ALA A 37 -16.88 0.21 1.13
CA ALA A 37 -16.63 0.53 2.54
C ALA A 37 -17.75 1.37 3.15
N ILE A 38 -18.31 2.32 2.39
CA ILE A 38 -19.43 3.15 2.84
C ILE A 38 -20.61 2.27 3.28
N ASP A 39 -20.99 1.30 2.46
CA ASP A 39 -22.09 0.39 2.77
C ASP A 39 -21.73 -0.56 3.91
N TRP A 40 -20.53 -1.15 3.87
CA TRP A 40 -20.11 -2.18 4.82
C TRP A 40 -19.94 -1.65 6.24
N PHE A 41 -19.52 -0.39 6.40
CA PHE A 41 -19.28 0.25 7.68
C PHE A 41 -20.35 1.30 8.05
N SER A 42 -21.45 1.39 7.30
CA SER A 42 -22.52 2.37 7.52
C SER A 42 -21.99 3.81 7.66
N ILE A 43 -21.08 4.23 6.79
CA ILE A 43 -20.41 5.55 6.90
C ILE A 43 -21.42 6.70 6.73
N GLU A 44 -22.49 6.50 5.98
CA GLU A 44 -23.58 7.49 5.86
C GLU A 44 -24.21 7.81 7.22
N GLU A 45 -24.43 6.80 8.07
CA GLU A 45 -25.01 6.99 9.42
C GLU A 45 -24.03 7.71 10.37
N GLN A 46 -22.74 7.41 10.25
CA GLN A 46 -21.70 8.01 11.10
C GLN A 46 -21.46 9.48 10.78
N THR A 47 -21.63 9.86 9.51
CA THR A 47 -21.27 11.19 9.00
C THR A 47 -22.48 12.08 8.73
N GLY A 48 -23.65 11.50 8.50
CA GLY A 48 -24.85 12.21 8.06
C GLY A 48 -24.83 12.62 6.58
N PHE A 49 -23.80 12.25 5.82
CA PHE A 49 -23.68 12.56 4.40
C PHE A 49 -24.11 11.37 3.54
N SER A 50 -24.68 11.67 2.37
CA SER A 50 -25.03 10.63 1.41
C SER A 50 -23.77 9.99 0.81
N LYS A 51 -23.91 8.75 0.35
CA LYS A 51 -22.86 7.99 -0.34
C LYS A 51 -22.30 8.73 -1.55
N GLU A 52 -23.13 9.50 -2.26
CA GLU A 52 -22.71 10.35 -3.37
C GLU A 52 -21.73 11.43 -2.92
N ILE A 53 -22.06 12.16 -1.85
CA ILE A 53 -21.20 13.20 -1.26
C ILE A 53 -19.89 12.57 -0.79
N LEU A 54 -19.97 11.47 -0.02
CA LEU A 54 -18.80 10.75 0.47
C LEU A 54 -17.87 10.33 -0.67
N THR A 55 -18.42 9.68 -1.70
CA THR A 55 -17.66 9.19 -2.85
C THR A 55 -17.02 10.33 -3.64
N LYS A 56 -17.73 11.44 -3.84
CA LYS A 56 -17.22 12.63 -4.54
C LYS A 56 -16.04 13.27 -3.81
N ASN A 57 -16.16 13.48 -2.50
CA ASN A 57 -15.06 14.05 -1.69
C ASN A 57 -13.85 13.12 -1.66
N TYR A 58 -14.08 11.80 -1.55
CA TYR A 58 -13.01 10.81 -1.63
C TYR A 58 -12.29 10.82 -2.98
N GLN A 59 -13.03 10.92 -4.09
CA GLN A 59 -12.44 11.02 -5.43
C GLN A 59 -11.57 12.27 -5.60
N VAL A 60 -12.04 13.43 -5.11
CA VAL A 60 -11.25 14.67 -5.11
C VAL A 60 -9.97 14.50 -4.30
N LEU A 61 -10.07 13.89 -3.11
CA LEU A 61 -8.90 13.61 -2.27
C LEU A 61 -7.90 12.69 -2.99
N ILE A 62 -8.34 11.57 -3.55
CA ILE A 62 -7.45 10.65 -4.28
C ILE A 62 -6.81 11.33 -5.49
N GLN A 63 -7.58 12.11 -6.25
CA GLN A 63 -7.05 12.87 -7.40
C GLN A 63 -5.95 13.85 -6.98
N TYR A 64 -6.14 14.56 -5.87
CA TYR A 64 -5.12 15.43 -5.29
C TYR A 64 -3.87 14.63 -4.88
N LEU A 65 -4.04 13.49 -4.21
CA LEU A 65 -2.92 12.70 -3.67
C LEU A 65 -2.05 12.06 -4.77
N ILE A 66 -2.63 11.67 -5.91
CA ILE A 66 -1.89 11.01 -7.00
C ILE A 66 -1.39 11.97 -8.09
N ASN A 67 -1.85 13.23 -8.12
CA ASN A 67 -1.46 14.20 -9.13
C ASN A 67 -0.30 15.09 -8.65
N PRO A 68 0.92 14.97 -9.20
CA PRO A 68 2.06 15.78 -8.77
C PRO A 68 1.92 17.29 -9.07
N PHE A 69 1.03 17.67 -9.98
CA PHE A 69 0.86 19.06 -10.42
C PHE A 69 -0.21 19.82 -9.63
N ASP A 70 -1.05 19.10 -8.89
CA ASP A 70 -2.05 19.74 -8.03
C ASP A 70 -1.40 20.27 -6.74
N SER A 71 -1.62 21.52 -6.40
CA SER A 71 -1.00 22.15 -5.22
C SER A 71 -1.97 22.37 -4.07
N HIS A 72 -3.29 22.28 -4.31
CA HIS A 72 -4.30 22.69 -3.36
C HIS A 72 -5.45 21.67 -3.28
N LEU A 73 -5.56 20.99 -2.14
CA LEU A 73 -6.72 20.17 -1.85
C LEU A 73 -7.90 21.08 -1.47
N GLN A 74 -9.00 20.95 -2.19
CA GLN A 74 -10.26 21.60 -1.85
C GLN A 74 -11.41 20.60 -1.99
N MET A 75 -11.83 20.04 -0.87
CA MET A 75 -12.98 19.15 -0.81
C MET A 75 -14.28 19.98 -0.93
N PRO A 76 -15.25 19.57 -1.76
CA PRO A 76 -16.47 20.35 -1.98
C PRO A 76 -17.38 20.45 -0.75
N ASP A 77 -17.46 19.41 0.07
CA ASP A 77 -18.44 19.32 1.17
C ASP A 77 -17.80 19.23 2.55
N PHE A 78 -16.48 18.98 2.62
CA PHE A 78 -15.74 18.89 3.88
C PHE A 78 -14.85 20.11 4.10
N SER A 79 -14.97 20.71 5.28
CA SER A 79 -13.97 21.67 5.76
C SER A 79 -12.62 20.96 5.93
N SER A 80 -11.55 21.74 5.83
CA SER A 80 -10.20 21.24 6.11
C SER A 80 -9.44 22.33 6.87
N SER A 81 -8.96 21.99 8.06
CA SER A 81 -8.09 22.86 8.84
C SER A 81 -6.73 22.99 8.16
N THR A 82 -5.94 23.97 8.59
CA THR A 82 -4.54 24.11 8.14
C THR A 82 -3.71 22.86 8.47
N ASN A 83 -3.99 22.21 9.61
CA ASN A 83 -3.35 20.96 9.99
C ASN A 83 -3.80 19.80 9.08
N GLY A 84 -5.10 19.68 8.80
CA GLY A 84 -5.63 18.67 7.89
C GLY A 84 -5.02 18.75 6.50
N LEU A 85 -4.97 19.96 5.94
CA LEU A 85 -4.34 20.22 4.64
C LEU A 85 -2.84 19.90 4.66
N GLN A 86 -2.12 20.26 5.73
CA GLN A 86 -0.70 19.92 5.87
C GLN A 86 -0.51 18.40 5.92
N HIS A 87 -1.33 17.66 6.67
CA HIS A 87 -1.24 16.21 6.74
C HIS A 87 -1.46 15.56 5.37
N PHE A 88 -2.50 15.96 4.63
CA PHE A 88 -2.73 15.42 3.28
C PHE A 88 -1.61 15.77 2.30
N ARG A 89 -0.94 16.93 2.47
CA ARG A 89 0.27 17.27 1.70
C ARG A 89 1.42 16.32 2.02
N ASP A 90 1.60 15.94 3.28
CA ASP A 90 2.63 14.97 3.69
C ASP A 90 2.30 13.57 3.14
N VAL A 91 1.04 13.14 3.23
CA VAL A 91 0.55 11.87 2.64
C VAL A 91 0.76 11.83 1.12
N LYS A 92 0.50 12.95 0.43
CA LYS A 92 0.73 13.09 -1.01
C LYS A 92 2.18 12.78 -1.40
N GLN A 93 3.15 13.22 -0.60
CA GLN A 93 4.56 12.92 -0.87
C GLN A 93 4.84 11.42 -0.83
N LEU A 94 4.23 10.69 0.12
CA LEU A 94 4.34 9.23 0.22
C LEU A 94 3.67 8.53 -0.96
N PHE A 95 2.50 8.99 -1.39
CA PHE A 95 1.78 8.44 -2.55
C PHE A 95 2.58 8.63 -3.83
N LEU A 96 3.09 9.83 -4.08
CA LEU A 96 3.92 10.11 -5.27
C LEU A 96 5.25 9.36 -5.25
N LEU A 97 5.85 9.18 -4.06
CA LEU A 97 7.04 8.35 -3.89
C LEU A 97 6.76 6.90 -4.27
N ASP A 98 5.68 6.31 -3.75
CA ASP A 98 5.28 4.94 -4.08
C ASP A 98 5.03 4.78 -5.59
N LEU A 99 4.23 5.67 -6.19
CA LEU A 99 3.96 5.65 -7.63
C LEU A 99 5.23 5.78 -8.49
N ALA A 100 6.22 6.56 -8.05
CA ALA A 100 7.53 6.64 -8.72
C ALA A 100 8.38 5.39 -8.52
N CYS A 101 8.28 4.71 -7.37
CA CYS A 101 8.98 3.47 -7.08
C CYS A 101 8.50 2.30 -7.95
N VAL A 102 7.20 2.22 -8.30
CA VAL A 102 6.64 1.12 -9.11
C VAL A 102 7.41 0.88 -10.42
N PRO A 103 7.59 1.84 -11.34
CA PRO A 103 8.31 1.61 -12.59
C PRO A 103 9.80 1.33 -12.37
N LEU A 104 10.43 1.98 -11.39
CA LEU A 104 11.86 1.81 -11.08
C LEU A 104 12.15 0.40 -10.56
N LEU A 105 11.44 -0.03 -9.51
CA LEU A 105 11.57 -1.35 -8.91
C LEU A 105 11.07 -2.45 -9.86
N GLY A 106 10.07 -2.15 -10.70
CA GLY A 106 9.58 -3.05 -11.74
C GLY A 106 10.64 -3.34 -12.81
N GLY A 107 11.34 -2.30 -13.28
CA GLY A 107 12.45 -2.46 -14.21
C GLY A 107 13.60 -3.29 -13.63
N VAL A 108 13.99 -3.02 -12.38
CA VAL A 108 15.02 -3.80 -11.68
C VAL A 108 14.57 -5.25 -11.48
N THR A 109 13.34 -5.48 -11.05
CA THR A 109 12.78 -6.82 -10.88
C THR A 109 12.77 -7.59 -12.20
N TYR A 110 12.33 -6.96 -13.29
CA TYR A 110 12.38 -7.56 -14.62
C TYR A 110 13.80 -7.96 -15.01
N TRP A 111 14.77 -7.06 -14.85
CA TRP A 111 16.17 -7.34 -15.14
C TRP A 111 16.71 -8.50 -14.30
N LEU A 112 16.40 -8.55 -13.00
CA LEU A 112 16.78 -9.65 -12.11
C LEU A 112 16.20 -10.99 -12.57
N LEU A 113 14.94 -11.02 -13.03
CA LEU A 113 14.33 -12.23 -13.58
C LEU A 113 15.01 -12.68 -14.88
N GLN A 114 15.44 -11.75 -15.74
CA GLN A 114 16.24 -12.10 -16.92
C GLN A 114 17.62 -12.65 -16.54
N GLN A 115 18.28 -12.08 -15.54
CA GLN A 115 19.55 -12.59 -15.01
C GLN A 115 19.39 -14.02 -14.44
N MET A 116 18.33 -14.27 -13.67
CA MET A 116 18.00 -15.61 -13.18
C MET A 116 17.80 -16.62 -14.32
N LYS A 117 17.15 -16.18 -15.40
CA LYS A 117 16.96 -16.98 -16.61
C LYS A 117 18.28 -17.33 -17.29
N GLN A 118 19.11 -16.32 -17.57
CA GLN A 118 20.38 -16.49 -18.28
C GLN A 118 21.36 -17.37 -17.50
N GLN A 119 21.45 -17.17 -16.19
CA GLN A 119 22.36 -17.91 -15.32
C GLN A 119 21.79 -19.26 -14.84
N LYS A 120 20.53 -19.58 -15.19
CA LYS A 120 19.78 -20.75 -14.73
C LYS A 120 19.69 -20.87 -13.20
N THR A 121 19.74 -19.78 -12.45
CA THR A 121 19.89 -19.76 -10.97
C THR A 121 18.58 -19.85 -10.18
N TYR A 122 17.46 -20.23 -10.81
CA TYR A 122 16.12 -20.22 -10.21
C TYR A 122 16.01 -20.96 -8.87
N TRP A 123 16.68 -22.09 -8.72
CA TRP A 123 16.61 -22.91 -7.49
C TRP A 123 17.08 -22.18 -6.23
N TYR A 124 17.97 -21.20 -6.34
CA TYR A 124 18.48 -20.43 -5.20
C TYR A 124 17.41 -19.53 -4.56
N TYR A 125 16.34 -19.18 -5.28
CA TYR A 125 15.31 -18.23 -4.84
C TYR A 125 14.10 -18.91 -4.20
N ILE A 126 13.99 -20.23 -4.27
CA ILE A 126 12.85 -20.99 -3.73
C ILE A 126 12.65 -20.72 -2.23
N LYS A 127 13.71 -20.83 -1.42
CA LYS A 127 13.63 -20.60 0.03
C LYS A 127 13.40 -19.12 0.39
N PRO A 128 14.14 -18.15 -0.20
CA PRO A 128 13.85 -16.72 -0.01
C PRO A 128 12.40 -16.34 -0.34
N PHE A 129 11.83 -16.86 -1.44
CA PHE A 129 10.46 -16.54 -1.84
C PHE A 129 9.41 -17.13 -0.90
N TRP A 130 9.70 -18.30 -0.30
CA TRP A 130 8.85 -18.83 0.76
C TRP A 130 8.74 -17.86 1.95
N TRP A 131 9.85 -17.28 2.40
CA TRP A 131 9.84 -16.27 3.45
C TRP A 131 9.13 -14.98 3.02
N MET A 132 9.31 -14.59 1.75
CA MET A 132 8.58 -13.46 1.16
C MET A 132 7.06 -13.67 1.20
N ILE A 133 6.56 -14.90 1.10
CA ILE A 133 5.12 -15.23 1.19
C ILE A 133 4.64 -15.31 2.64
N VAL A 134 5.39 -15.97 3.52
CA VAL A 134 4.96 -16.21 4.91
C VAL A 134 4.96 -14.93 5.75
N THR A 135 5.93 -14.05 5.54
CA THR A 135 6.05 -12.78 6.29
C THR A 135 4.80 -11.88 6.20
N PRO A 136 4.31 -11.50 5.00
CA PRO A 136 3.12 -10.64 4.87
C PRO A 136 1.85 -11.32 5.37
N LEU A 137 1.72 -12.65 5.27
CA LEU A 137 0.59 -13.38 5.85
C LEU A 137 0.56 -13.25 7.37
N SER A 138 1.71 -13.47 8.02
CA SER A 138 1.85 -13.29 9.46
C SER A 138 1.57 -11.84 9.89
N LEU A 139 2.07 -10.87 9.12
CA LEU A 139 1.82 -9.44 9.36
C LEU A 139 0.35 -9.08 9.16
N ALA A 140 -0.34 -9.66 8.17
CA ALA A 140 -1.77 -9.43 7.97
C ALA A 140 -2.59 -9.94 9.15
N ILE A 141 -2.28 -11.13 9.67
CA ILE A 141 -2.99 -11.72 10.82
C ILE A 141 -2.76 -10.86 12.07
N VAL A 142 -1.51 -10.62 12.45
CA VAL A 142 -1.18 -9.85 13.67
C VAL A 142 -1.66 -8.41 13.53
N GLY A 143 -1.35 -7.78 12.40
CA GLY A 143 -1.69 -6.38 12.13
C GLY A 143 -3.19 -6.13 12.06
N SER A 144 -4.02 -7.10 11.67
CA SER A 144 -5.48 -6.94 11.71
C SER A 144 -6.02 -6.95 13.15
N VAL A 145 -5.41 -7.73 14.04
CA VAL A 145 -5.80 -7.78 15.47
C VAL A 145 -5.34 -6.52 16.21
N THR A 146 -4.17 -5.98 15.86
CA THR A 146 -3.57 -4.80 16.52
C THR A 146 -3.59 -3.57 15.61
N PHE A 147 -4.58 -3.45 14.72
CA PHE A 147 -4.55 -2.47 13.62
C PHE A 147 -4.45 -1.04 14.13
N ARG A 148 -5.20 -0.69 15.19
CA ARG A 148 -5.14 0.63 15.82
C ARG A 148 -3.73 1.04 16.22
N ASP A 149 -3.01 0.17 16.92
CA ASP A 149 -1.65 0.45 17.39
C ASP A 149 -0.68 0.53 16.21
N ALA A 150 -0.84 -0.34 15.21
CA ALA A 150 -0.06 -0.30 13.97
C ALA A 150 -0.29 1.00 13.20
N PHE A 151 -1.55 1.46 13.09
CA PHE A 151 -1.93 2.71 12.46
C PHE A 151 -1.31 3.92 13.17
N LEU A 152 -1.39 3.98 14.50
CA LEU A 152 -0.76 5.04 15.30
C LEU A 152 0.77 5.02 15.19
N LEU A 153 1.38 3.84 15.20
CA LEU A 153 2.82 3.69 15.05
C LEU A 153 3.27 4.15 13.66
N PHE A 154 2.54 3.77 12.61
CA PHE A 154 2.81 4.23 11.25
C PHE A 154 2.82 5.77 11.18
N HIS A 155 1.81 6.43 11.75
CA HIS A 155 1.75 7.89 11.74
C HIS A 155 2.93 8.53 12.46
N LYS A 156 3.33 7.99 13.63
CA LYS A 156 4.50 8.48 14.38
C LYS A 156 5.83 8.27 13.63
N LEU A 157 5.94 7.20 12.85
CA LEU A 157 7.15 6.89 12.07
C LEU A 157 7.24 7.73 10.80
N MET A 158 6.11 7.94 10.11
CA MET A 158 6.07 8.65 8.83
C MET A 158 5.96 10.17 8.98
N PHE A 159 5.29 10.65 10.03
CA PHE A 159 5.04 12.08 10.24
C PHE A 159 5.69 12.52 11.56
N ARG A 160 6.66 13.44 11.44
CA ARG A 160 7.38 14.02 12.60
C ARG A 160 6.61 15.14 13.30
N ASN A 161 5.43 15.49 12.79
CA ASN A 161 4.53 16.50 13.31
C ASN A 161 3.29 15.83 13.94
N THR A 162 2.37 16.63 14.46
CA THR A 162 1.09 16.15 15.04
C THR A 162 -0.11 16.53 14.18
N THR A 163 0.10 16.93 12.91
CA THR A 163 -0.99 17.43 12.05
C THR A 163 -1.98 16.33 11.64
N TRP A 164 -1.58 15.06 11.78
CA TRP A 164 -2.42 13.88 11.57
C TRP A 164 -3.46 13.63 12.69
N LEU A 165 -3.40 14.39 13.80
CA LEU A 165 -4.43 14.35 14.85
C LEU A 165 -5.60 15.27 14.46
N PHE A 166 -6.54 14.75 13.69
CA PHE A 166 -7.69 15.51 13.22
C PHE A 166 -8.71 15.74 14.34
N ASP A 167 -9.30 16.94 14.33
CA ASP A 167 -10.49 17.25 15.12
C ASP A 167 -11.72 17.13 14.21
N PRO A 168 -12.67 16.22 14.48
CA PRO A 168 -13.86 16.03 13.65
C PRO A 168 -14.68 17.30 13.40
N LYS A 169 -14.57 18.31 14.27
CA LYS A 169 -15.24 19.60 14.10
C LYS A 169 -14.66 20.41 12.94
N TYR A 170 -13.34 20.35 12.73
CA TYR A 170 -12.64 21.15 11.71
C TYR A 170 -12.26 20.30 10.49
N ASP A 171 -12.06 19.00 10.68
CA ASP A 171 -11.62 18.01 9.70
C ASP A 171 -12.59 16.80 9.68
N PRO A 172 -13.86 16.97 9.26
CA PRO A 172 -14.89 15.93 9.29
C PRO A 172 -14.56 14.70 8.42
N ILE A 173 -13.61 14.83 7.50
CA ILE A 173 -13.07 13.72 6.68
C ILE A 173 -12.59 12.52 7.52
N ILE A 174 -12.16 12.72 8.78
CA ILE A 174 -11.78 11.60 9.67
C ILE A 174 -12.95 10.64 9.94
N LEU A 175 -14.18 11.14 9.97
CA LEU A 175 -15.38 10.32 10.14
C LEU A 175 -15.74 9.59 8.85
N ALA A 176 -15.43 10.18 7.69
CA ALA A 176 -15.65 9.59 6.39
C ALA A 176 -14.57 8.55 6.02
N LEU A 177 -13.38 8.62 6.62
CA LEU A 177 -12.29 7.65 6.46
C LEU A 177 -12.01 6.95 7.79
N PRO A 178 -12.93 6.09 8.27
CA PRO A 178 -12.77 5.45 9.56
C PRO A 178 -11.61 4.44 9.55
N GLU A 179 -11.10 4.10 10.73
CA GLU A 179 -9.98 3.16 10.90
C GLU A 179 -10.22 1.82 10.18
N GLN A 180 -11.46 1.32 10.18
CA GLN A 180 -11.85 0.08 9.54
C GLN A 180 -11.64 0.10 8.02
N TYR A 181 -11.79 1.27 7.38
CA TYR A 181 -11.48 1.42 5.97
C TYR A 181 -9.98 1.22 5.70
N PHE A 182 -9.12 1.84 6.52
CA PHE A 182 -7.67 1.66 6.41
C PHE A 182 -7.23 0.23 6.71
N MET A 183 -7.90 -0.46 7.64
CA MET A 183 -7.66 -1.88 7.91
C MET A 183 -7.99 -2.74 6.69
N MET A 184 -9.13 -2.47 6.03
CA MET A 184 -9.50 -3.16 4.80
C MET A 184 -8.46 -2.95 3.70
N CYS A 185 -7.98 -1.72 3.51
CA CYS A 185 -6.88 -1.41 2.58
C CYS A 185 -5.60 -2.16 2.94
N PHE A 186 -5.20 -2.17 4.23
CA PHE A 186 -4.02 -2.88 4.71
C PHE A 186 -4.07 -4.38 4.41
N VAL A 187 -5.19 -5.03 4.73
CA VAL A 187 -5.40 -6.46 4.44
C VAL A 187 -5.36 -6.72 2.94
N LEU A 188 -6.00 -5.86 2.13
CA LEU A 188 -6.01 -6.01 0.69
C LEU A 188 -4.61 -5.86 0.06
N ILE A 189 -3.81 -4.89 0.53
CA ILE A 189 -2.42 -4.70 0.09
C ILE A 189 -1.61 -5.97 0.36
N LEU A 190 -1.67 -6.52 1.58
CA LEU A 190 -0.92 -7.72 1.94
C LEU A 190 -1.47 -8.98 1.24
N GLY A 191 -2.77 -9.05 1.00
CA GLY A 191 -3.41 -10.11 0.21
C GLY A 191 -2.92 -10.11 -1.24
N LEU A 192 -2.95 -8.95 -1.90
CA LEU A 192 -2.48 -8.77 -3.28
C LEU A 192 -0.97 -9.07 -3.38
N PHE A 193 -0.18 -8.55 -2.45
CA PHE A 193 1.24 -8.87 -2.34
C PHE A 193 1.45 -10.39 -2.30
N THR A 194 0.72 -11.08 -1.41
CA THR A 194 0.84 -12.52 -1.21
C THR A 194 0.51 -13.29 -2.49
N VAL A 195 -0.57 -12.93 -3.18
CA VAL A 195 -0.98 -13.55 -4.45
C VAL A 195 0.10 -13.38 -5.53
N LEU A 196 0.68 -12.19 -5.64
CA LEU A 196 1.77 -11.91 -6.59
C LEU A 196 3.04 -12.68 -6.23
N ALA A 197 3.39 -12.74 -4.95
CA ALA A 197 4.55 -13.48 -4.45
C ALA A 197 4.42 -14.99 -4.71
N ILE A 198 3.23 -15.56 -4.48
CA ILE A 198 2.92 -16.96 -4.81
C ILE A 198 3.04 -17.19 -6.33
N SER A 199 2.49 -16.29 -7.14
CA SER A 199 2.57 -16.39 -8.61
C SER A 199 4.02 -16.39 -9.09
N LEU A 200 4.86 -15.53 -8.52
CA LEU A 200 6.29 -15.46 -8.83
C LEU A 200 7.03 -16.72 -8.39
N GLU A 201 6.71 -17.25 -7.21
CA GLU A 201 7.29 -18.47 -6.66
C GLU A 201 6.95 -19.71 -7.48
N LEU A 202 5.69 -19.85 -7.90
CA LEU A 202 5.25 -20.92 -8.79
C LEU A 202 5.96 -20.85 -10.15
N MET A 203 6.13 -19.65 -10.72
CA MET A 203 6.89 -19.45 -11.94
C MET A 203 8.35 -19.89 -11.79
N VAL A 204 9.01 -19.46 -10.71
CA VAL A 204 10.41 -19.83 -10.41
C VAL A 204 10.57 -21.33 -10.21
N ARG A 205 9.66 -21.99 -9.47
CA ARG A 205 9.68 -23.44 -9.29
C ARG A 205 9.53 -24.20 -10.60
N ARG A 206 8.61 -23.77 -11.48
CA ARG A 206 8.42 -24.37 -12.81
C ARG A 206 9.70 -24.27 -13.64
N LYS A 207 10.35 -23.10 -13.68
CA LYS A 207 11.61 -22.91 -14.41
C LYS A 207 12.79 -23.67 -13.79
N ALA A 208 12.86 -23.78 -12.46
CA ALA A 208 13.89 -24.55 -11.77
C ALA A 208 13.80 -26.06 -12.09
N LYS A 209 12.59 -26.60 -12.29
CA LYS A 209 12.40 -28.00 -12.70
C LYS A 209 12.85 -28.26 -14.14
N ILE A 210 12.63 -27.32 -15.06
CA ILE A 210 13.00 -27.45 -16.48
C ILE A 210 14.52 -27.32 -16.70
N ASN A 211 15.21 -26.54 -15.87
CA ASN A 211 16.63 -26.24 -16.01
C ASN A 211 17.57 -27.16 -15.20
N ARG A 212 17.04 -28.22 -14.59
CA ARG A 212 17.83 -29.33 -14.03
C ARG A 212 18.08 -30.36 -15.12
#